data_AF-A0A9P7G0C5-F1
#
_entry.id   AF-A0A9P7G0C5-F1
#
_cell.length_a   1.000
_cell.length_b   1.000
_cell.length_c   1.000
_cell.angle_alpha   90.00
_cell.angle_beta   90.00
_cell.angle_gamma   90.00
#
_symmetry.space_group_name_H-M   'P 1'
#
loop_
_entity.id
_entity.type
_entity.pdbx_description
1 polymer ?
#
loop_
_entity_poly.entity_id
_entity_poly.type
_entity_poly.pdbx_seq_one_letter_code
_entity_poly.pdbx_strand_id
1 'polypeptide(L)'
;MVQSFGARTFQAVALSTANTSCAAPSTVDPCVKISEKLYVPPSDVLACYKAFPFSEALRQNVLTNIARVFDFFTFEEYYLNSPPPFQESTTDIRKTLERINSTKYETDYDFNKDLFDFTTQLNDGHTRPHNTFLFLVMDADPIMLTGWWPDCYTIFQNLLPTPIINIEENGVQGVYIAFDIVELFTQLGPEYSDYFDSIGFDWKRLQGAKVLEIEGQDPYAYVDHVAKTISGNYLDHGIRVNSVFSSYRISSGGVFSQRVGDLAGPWSVDQDSMTFKLITINSTTAETVKVPFLASYLGAPFTDKDS
;
A
#
# COMPACT_ATOMS: atom_id res chain seq x y z
N MET A 1 6.12 84.92 38.21
CA MET A 1 5.43 83.63 38.15
C MET A 1 6.36 82.68 37.42
N VAL A 2 7.08 81.85 38.18
CA VAL A 2 8.15 80.97 37.69
C VAL A 2 7.52 79.64 37.32
N GLN A 3 7.72 79.16 36.08
CA GLN A 3 7.47 77.76 35.74
C GLN A 3 8.72 77.15 35.12
N SER A 4 9.30 76.25 35.90
CA SER A 4 10.39 75.34 35.59
C SER A 4 9.85 74.15 34.80
N PHE A 5 10.47 73.80 33.68
CA PHE A 5 10.24 72.53 32.99
C PHE A 5 11.49 71.64 33.10
N GLY A 6 11.28 70.43 33.62
CA GLY A 6 12.30 69.49 34.04
C GLY A 6 12.96 68.69 32.92
N ALA A 7 14.17 68.23 33.22
CA ALA A 7 14.97 67.34 32.40
C ALA A 7 14.34 65.94 32.29
N ARG A 8 14.26 65.41 31.07
CA ARG A 8 13.87 64.01 30.80
C ARG A 8 15.13 63.15 30.68
N THR A 9 15.21 62.14 31.52
CA THR A 9 16.24 61.09 31.51
C THR A 9 15.92 60.09 30.40
N PHE A 10 16.88 59.82 29.50
CA PHE A 10 16.78 58.74 28.52
C PHE A 10 17.11 57.39 29.18
N GLN A 11 16.16 56.46 29.19
CA GLN A 11 16.41 55.06 29.52
C GLN A 11 16.93 54.33 28.27
N ALA A 12 18.11 53.72 28.38
CA ALA A 12 18.66 52.83 27.37
C ALA A 12 17.93 51.47 27.44
N VAL A 13 17.27 51.09 26.35
CA VAL A 13 16.67 49.77 26.17
C VAL A 13 17.79 48.82 25.70
N ALA A 14 18.16 47.86 26.55
CA ALA A 14 19.06 46.78 26.17
C ALA A 14 18.32 45.77 25.27
N LEU A 15 18.71 45.66 24.01
CA LEU A 15 18.28 44.57 23.14
C LEU A 15 18.97 43.27 23.60
N SER A 16 18.20 42.38 24.22
CA SER A 16 18.59 40.96 24.32
C SER A 16 18.54 40.33 22.93
N THR A 17 19.71 40.00 22.38
CA THR A 17 19.85 39.09 21.26
C THR A 17 19.39 37.70 21.70
N ALA A 18 18.16 37.32 21.35
CA ALA A 18 17.73 35.93 21.41
C ALA A 18 18.57 35.15 20.39
N ASN A 19 19.48 34.31 20.88
CA ASN A 19 20.12 33.28 20.07
C ASN A 19 19.03 32.28 19.66
N THR A 20 18.44 32.48 18.48
CA THR A 20 17.68 31.45 17.79
C THR A 20 18.67 30.37 17.38
N SER A 21 18.86 29.40 18.26
CA SER A 21 19.46 28.11 17.90
C SER A 21 18.52 27.45 16.89
N CYS A 22 18.69 27.75 15.61
CA CYS A 22 18.19 26.87 14.55
C CYS A 22 18.88 25.53 14.74
N ALA A 23 18.12 24.55 15.27
CA ALA A 23 18.51 23.16 15.20
C ALA A 23 18.87 22.86 13.74
N ALA A 24 20.04 22.25 13.52
CA ALA A 24 20.48 21.87 12.19
C ALA A 24 19.43 20.93 11.57
N PRO A 25 18.81 21.27 10.42
CA PRO A 25 18.04 20.30 9.67
C PRO A 25 19.06 19.45 8.91
N SER A 26 19.38 18.28 9.45
CA SER A 26 20.08 17.27 8.65
C SER A 26 19.63 15.86 9.04
N THR A 27 18.31 15.65 9.08
CA THR A 27 17.81 14.33 8.70
C THR A 27 18.00 14.25 7.19
N VAL A 28 18.97 13.45 6.75
CA VAL A 28 19.14 13.09 5.33
C VAL A 28 17.75 12.75 4.79
N ASP A 29 17.34 13.42 3.72
CA ASP A 29 16.05 13.18 3.07
C ASP A 29 15.93 11.68 2.73
N PRO A 30 14.99 10.95 3.36
CA PRO A 30 14.85 9.51 3.13
C PRO A 30 14.47 9.17 1.69
N CYS A 31 13.86 10.09 0.94
CA CYS A 31 13.48 9.90 -0.44
C CYS A 31 14.68 9.79 -1.39
N VAL A 32 15.83 10.36 -1.02
CA VAL A 32 17.09 10.22 -1.80
C VAL A 32 17.51 8.75 -1.92
N LYS A 33 17.18 7.90 -0.94
CA LYS A 33 17.54 6.47 -0.99
C LYS A 33 16.81 5.69 -2.08
N ILE A 34 15.59 6.11 -2.43
CA ILE A 34 14.73 5.40 -3.38
C ILE A 34 14.67 6.08 -4.75
N SER A 35 15.22 7.29 -4.85
CA SER A 35 15.33 8.02 -6.12
C SER A 35 16.05 7.19 -7.19
N GLU A 36 15.52 7.24 -8.41
CA GLU A 36 16.05 6.57 -9.61
C GLU A 36 16.17 5.03 -9.51
N LYS A 37 15.49 4.40 -8.55
CA LYS A 37 15.48 2.94 -8.39
C LYS A 37 14.14 2.35 -8.78
N LEU A 38 14.16 1.30 -9.59
CA LEU A 38 12.97 0.53 -9.93
C LEU A 38 12.53 -0.38 -8.78
N TYR A 39 13.49 -0.86 -7.98
CA TYR A 39 13.23 -1.80 -6.88
C TYR A 39 13.95 -1.37 -5.60
N VAL A 40 13.23 -1.36 -4.48
CA VAL A 40 13.77 -0.91 -3.19
C VAL A 40 13.13 -1.66 -2.02
N PRO A 41 13.82 -1.80 -0.87
CA PRO A 41 13.21 -2.32 0.35
C PRO A 41 11.95 -1.52 0.74
N PRO A 42 10.84 -2.17 1.11
CA PRO A 42 9.59 -1.49 1.46
C PRO A 42 9.74 -0.44 2.56
N SER A 43 10.53 -0.73 3.59
CA SER A 43 10.85 0.19 4.68
C SER A 43 11.53 1.50 4.24
N ASP A 44 12.38 1.47 3.19
CA ASP A 44 12.97 2.70 2.65
C ASP A 44 11.92 3.56 1.94
N VAL A 45 10.95 2.93 1.26
CA VAL A 45 9.79 3.63 0.67
C VAL A 45 8.92 4.24 1.76
N LEU A 46 8.56 3.44 2.77
CA LEU A 46 7.72 3.89 3.88
C LEU A 46 8.38 5.07 4.61
N ALA A 47 9.70 5.04 4.80
CA ALA A 47 10.43 6.16 5.38
C ALA A 47 10.33 7.45 4.54
N CYS A 48 10.38 7.34 3.20
CA CYS A 48 10.14 8.48 2.31
C CYS A 48 8.69 8.99 2.40
N TYR A 49 7.70 8.10 2.33
CA TYR A 49 6.30 8.48 2.46
C TYR A 49 6.00 9.18 3.79
N LYS A 50 6.65 8.75 4.88
CA LYS A 50 6.52 9.35 6.21
C LYS A 50 7.36 10.61 6.43
N ALA A 51 8.13 11.06 5.44
CA ALA A 51 8.93 12.29 5.55
C ALA A 51 8.07 13.56 5.51
N PHE A 52 6.86 13.48 4.95
CA PHE A 52 5.99 14.62 4.74
C PHE A 52 5.15 14.92 6.01
N PRO A 53 5.24 16.15 6.55
CA PRO A 53 4.54 16.52 7.77
C PRO A 53 3.03 16.60 7.54
N PHE A 54 2.25 16.16 8.54
CA PHE A 54 0.79 16.27 8.52
C PHE A 54 0.33 17.74 8.46
N SER A 55 -0.68 18.03 7.64
CA SER A 55 -1.28 19.37 7.51
C SER A 55 -2.79 19.35 7.74
N GLU A 56 -3.22 20.02 8.80
CA GLU A 56 -4.64 20.14 9.15
C GLU A 56 -5.47 20.80 8.04
N ALA A 57 -4.92 21.83 7.41
CA ALA A 57 -5.59 22.54 6.32
C ALA A 57 -5.79 21.63 5.10
N LEU A 58 -4.80 20.80 4.75
CA LEU A 58 -4.93 19.84 3.66
C LEU A 58 -5.95 18.76 4.00
N ARG A 59 -5.91 18.21 5.23
CA ARG A 59 -6.92 17.25 5.70
C ARG A 59 -8.34 17.78 5.52
N GLN A 60 -8.63 19.00 5.97
CA GLN A 60 -9.98 19.57 5.85
C GLN A 60 -10.43 19.70 4.39
N ASN A 61 -9.53 20.12 3.50
CA ASN A 61 -9.82 20.22 2.07
C ASN A 61 -10.12 18.84 1.47
N VAL A 62 -9.29 17.84 1.77
CA VAL A 62 -9.45 16.45 1.29
C VAL A 62 -10.77 15.86 1.79
N LEU A 63 -11.03 15.92 3.09
CA LEU A 63 -12.25 15.35 3.68
C LEU A 63 -13.51 16.06 3.19
N THR A 64 -13.47 17.37 2.96
CA THR A 64 -14.59 18.11 2.37
C THR A 64 -14.90 17.61 0.96
N ASN A 65 -13.87 17.39 0.13
CA ASN A 65 -14.07 16.90 -1.24
C ASN A 65 -14.57 15.46 -1.25
N ILE A 66 -14.00 14.59 -0.41
CA ILE A 66 -14.41 13.20 -0.31
C ILE A 66 -15.85 13.07 0.18
N ALA A 67 -16.23 13.84 1.22
CA ALA A 67 -17.61 13.86 1.70
C ALA A 67 -18.59 14.24 0.58
N ARG A 68 -18.24 15.22 -0.26
CA ARG A 68 -19.06 15.63 -1.41
C ARG A 68 -19.13 14.58 -2.52
N VAL A 69 -18.04 13.86 -2.76
CA VAL A 69 -18.05 12.74 -3.73
C VAL A 69 -18.97 11.62 -3.22
N PHE A 70 -18.89 11.29 -1.94
CA PHE A 70 -19.78 10.30 -1.34
C PHE A 70 -21.24 10.76 -1.20
N ASP A 71 -21.57 12.05 -1.37
CA ASP A 71 -22.96 12.49 -1.52
C ASP A 71 -23.63 11.91 -2.79
N PHE A 72 -22.84 11.50 -3.79
CA PHE A 72 -23.33 10.79 -4.97
C PHE A 72 -23.43 9.28 -4.77
N PHE A 73 -22.96 8.75 -3.65
CA PHE A 73 -22.98 7.31 -3.36
C PHE A 73 -24.35 6.89 -2.82
N THR A 74 -25.30 6.68 -3.74
CA THR A 74 -26.73 6.45 -3.43
C THR A 74 -27.03 5.15 -2.68
N PHE A 75 -26.05 4.27 -2.50
CA PHE A 75 -26.23 2.94 -1.95
C PHE A 75 -25.79 2.81 -0.49
N GLU A 76 -25.41 3.90 0.19
CA GLU A 76 -24.90 3.86 1.56
C GLU A 76 -25.83 3.11 2.53
N GLU A 77 -27.14 3.39 2.49
CA GLU A 77 -28.12 2.70 3.34
C GLU A 77 -28.26 1.20 3.02
N TYR A 78 -28.14 0.83 1.73
CA TYR A 78 -28.14 -0.57 1.31
C TYR A 78 -26.89 -1.28 1.85
N TYR A 79 -25.73 -0.64 1.77
CA TYR A 79 -24.46 -1.21 2.26
C TYR A 79 -24.50 -1.50 3.76
N LEU A 80 -24.98 -0.54 4.56
CA LEU A 80 -25.13 -0.70 6.01
C LEU A 80 -25.98 -1.92 6.42
N ASN A 81 -26.96 -2.30 5.58
CA ASN A 81 -27.92 -3.36 5.86
C ASN A 81 -27.81 -4.52 4.86
N SER A 82 -26.64 -4.71 4.24
CA SER A 82 -26.45 -5.72 3.20
C SER A 82 -26.74 -7.13 3.74
N PRO A 83 -27.61 -7.92 3.08
CA PRO A 83 -27.89 -9.29 3.49
C PRO A 83 -26.72 -10.22 3.13
N PRO A 84 -26.70 -11.45 3.68
CA PRO A 84 -25.79 -12.48 3.20
C PRO A 84 -25.87 -12.70 1.68
N PRO A 85 -24.74 -12.85 0.96
CA PRO A 85 -23.36 -12.97 1.46
C PRO A 85 -22.55 -11.65 1.54
N PHE A 86 -23.19 -10.47 1.47
CA PHE A 86 -22.51 -9.16 1.33
C PHE A 86 -22.31 -8.38 2.63
N GLN A 87 -22.48 -9.04 3.79
CA GLN A 87 -22.43 -8.39 5.12
C GLN A 87 -21.08 -7.75 5.49
N GLU A 88 -20.01 -8.02 4.74
CA GLU A 88 -18.67 -7.50 4.99
C GLU A 88 -18.45 -6.07 4.47
N SER A 89 -19.42 -5.51 3.74
CA SER A 89 -19.33 -4.18 3.12
C SER A 89 -20.25 -3.17 3.83
N THR A 90 -20.21 -3.14 5.15
CA THR A 90 -21.19 -2.45 6.03
C THR A 90 -20.60 -1.21 6.73
N THR A 91 -19.50 -0.67 6.22
CA THR A 91 -18.84 0.50 6.82
C THR A 91 -19.70 1.76 6.65
N ASP A 92 -20.00 2.43 7.77
CA ASP A 92 -20.68 3.74 7.79
C ASP A 92 -19.72 4.83 7.31
N ILE A 93 -19.98 5.35 6.10
CA ILE A 93 -19.09 6.32 5.42
C ILE A 93 -19.03 7.60 6.25
N ARG A 94 -20.18 8.16 6.65
CA ARG A 94 -20.22 9.45 7.37
C ARG A 94 -19.56 9.36 8.72
N LYS A 95 -19.86 8.32 9.49
CA LYS A 95 -19.22 8.08 10.80
C LYS A 95 -17.72 7.83 10.66
N THR A 96 -17.28 7.16 9.60
CA THR A 96 -15.86 6.92 9.37
C THR A 96 -15.12 8.20 8.97
N LEU A 97 -15.71 9.05 8.13
CA LEU A 97 -15.14 10.37 7.82
C LEU A 97 -15.07 11.27 9.05
N GLU A 98 -16.06 11.25 9.95
CA GLU A 98 -16.00 11.95 11.24
C GLU A 98 -14.88 11.42 12.15
N ARG A 99 -14.70 10.09 12.20
CA ARG A 99 -13.56 9.48 12.91
C ARG A 99 -12.23 9.96 12.32
N ILE A 100 -12.06 9.90 11.00
CA ILE A 100 -10.83 10.36 10.33
C ILE A 100 -10.59 11.85 10.62
N ASN A 101 -11.64 12.67 10.60
CA ASN A 101 -11.55 14.11 10.90
C ASN A 101 -11.14 14.41 12.37
N SER A 102 -11.40 13.50 13.29
CA SER A 102 -11.04 13.66 14.71
C SER A 102 -9.75 12.93 15.10
N THR A 103 -9.22 12.07 14.23
CA THR A 103 -7.99 11.31 14.48
C THR A 103 -6.77 12.21 14.35
N LYS A 104 -5.80 12.04 15.25
CA LYS A 104 -4.50 12.73 15.17
C LYS A 104 -3.53 11.85 14.40
N TYR A 105 -2.97 12.38 13.32
CA TYR A 105 -1.99 11.69 12.47
C TYR A 105 -0.60 12.25 12.71
N GLU A 106 0.41 11.37 12.63
CA GLU A 106 1.81 11.76 12.76
C GLU A 106 2.33 12.37 11.45
N THR A 107 2.00 11.75 10.33
CA THR A 107 2.44 12.16 8.99
C THR A 107 1.26 12.36 8.04
N ASP A 108 1.50 13.04 6.92
CA ASP A 108 0.49 13.14 5.86
C ASP A 108 0.18 11.75 5.26
N TYR A 109 1.16 10.86 5.19
CA TYR A 109 0.97 9.47 4.78
C TYR A 109 -0.03 8.73 5.68
N ASP A 110 0.09 8.84 7.01
CA ASP A 110 -0.80 8.10 7.92
C ASP A 110 -2.28 8.53 7.75
N PHE A 111 -2.52 9.82 7.49
CA PHE A 111 -3.86 10.33 7.16
C PHE A 111 -4.37 9.74 5.84
N ASN A 112 -3.56 9.81 4.79
CA ASN A 112 -3.93 9.33 3.46
C ASN A 112 -4.12 7.81 3.41
N LYS A 113 -3.32 7.06 4.19
CA LYS A 113 -3.42 5.61 4.32
C LYS A 113 -4.70 5.20 5.02
N ASP A 114 -5.10 5.86 6.10
CA ASP A 114 -6.37 5.59 6.79
C ASP A 114 -7.58 5.81 5.85
N LEU A 115 -7.51 6.88 5.07
CA LEU A 115 -8.52 7.18 4.06
C LEU A 115 -8.54 6.18 2.90
N PHE A 116 -7.37 5.75 2.42
CA PHE A 116 -7.23 4.71 1.41
C PHE A 116 -7.78 3.36 1.90
N ASP A 117 -7.42 2.95 3.12
CA ASP A 117 -7.89 1.70 3.73
C ASP A 117 -9.41 1.73 3.92
N PHE A 118 -9.95 2.84 4.40
CA PHE A 118 -11.39 3.05 4.50
C PHE A 118 -12.09 2.84 3.15
N THR A 119 -11.64 3.54 2.08
CA THR A 119 -12.29 3.43 0.76
C THR A 119 -12.14 2.03 0.14
N THR A 120 -11.04 1.33 0.46
CA THR A 120 -10.82 -0.07 0.06
C THR A 120 -11.75 -1.03 0.81
N GLN A 121 -11.99 -0.81 2.10
CA GLN A 121 -12.87 -1.63 2.95
C GLN A 121 -14.36 -1.44 2.67
N LEU A 122 -14.74 -0.50 1.79
CA LEU A 122 -16.09 -0.46 1.22
C LEU A 122 -16.34 -1.65 0.28
N ASN A 123 -15.28 -2.38 -0.13
CA ASN A 123 -15.36 -3.57 -0.98
C ASN A 123 -16.06 -3.33 -2.32
N ASP A 124 -16.07 -2.10 -2.82
CA ASP A 124 -16.75 -1.72 -4.06
C ASP A 124 -15.72 -1.26 -5.09
N GLY A 125 -15.71 -1.89 -6.27
CA GLY A 125 -14.81 -1.53 -7.35
C GLY A 125 -14.94 -0.07 -7.81
N HIS A 126 -16.08 0.60 -7.54
CA HIS A 126 -16.29 2.02 -7.83
C HIS A 126 -15.74 2.96 -6.75
N THR A 127 -15.57 2.47 -5.53
CA THR A 127 -14.96 3.21 -4.40
C THR A 127 -13.50 2.85 -4.26
N ARG A 128 -13.05 1.81 -4.95
CA ARG A 128 -11.65 1.46 -5.03
C ARG A 128 -10.99 2.23 -6.19
N PRO A 129 -9.72 2.60 -6.02
CA PRO A 129 -8.88 2.96 -7.15
C PRO A 129 -8.71 1.86 -8.21
N HIS A 130 -8.81 2.27 -9.47
CA HIS A 130 -8.22 1.53 -10.60
C HIS A 130 -6.80 2.03 -10.84
N ASN A 131 -5.82 1.16 -10.68
CA ASN A 131 -4.55 1.26 -11.40
C ASN A 131 -4.63 0.29 -12.59
N THR A 132 -4.65 0.87 -13.78
CA THR A 132 -4.53 0.18 -15.07
C THR A 132 -3.06 0.08 -15.50
N PHE A 133 -2.13 -0.05 -14.55
CA PHE A 133 -0.68 0.12 -14.78
C PHE A 133 0.19 -1.06 -14.32
N LEU A 134 -0.37 -2.02 -13.58
CA LEU A 134 0.00 -3.44 -13.75
C LEU A 134 -0.87 -4.09 -14.85
N PHE A 135 -1.33 -3.28 -15.80
CA PHE A 135 -1.64 -3.68 -17.16
C PHE A 135 -0.52 -3.11 -18.04
N LEU A 136 0.54 -3.90 -18.24
CA LEU A 136 1.27 -3.75 -19.48
C LEU A 136 0.24 -3.98 -20.60
N VAL A 137 0.00 -2.94 -21.41
CA VAL A 137 -0.82 -2.91 -22.63
C VAL A 137 -2.31 -2.51 -22.48
N MET A 138 -2.55 -1.20 -22.69
CA MET A 138 -3.64 -0.53 -23.43
C MET A 138 -5.09 -0.47 -22.89
N ASP A 139 -5.65 0.75 -23.04
CA ASP A 139 -7.05 1.22 -22.98
C ASP A 139 -7.69 1.47 -21.60
N ALA A 140 -7.45 2.68 -21.06
CA ALA A 140 -8.19 3.22 -19.93
C ALA A 140 -9.23 4.26 -20.42
N ASP A 141 -10.50 3.89 -20.43
CA ASP A 141 -11.61 4.85 -20.40
C ASP A 141 -11.63 5.53 -19.03
N PRO A 142 -11.83 6.87 -18.95
CA PRO A 142 -11.94 7.58 -17.68
C PRO A 142 -13.33 7.34 -17.07
N ILE A 143 -13.54 6.17 -16.49
CA ILE A 143 -14.67 5.96 -15.58
C ILE A 143 -14.36 6.73 -14.30
N MET A 144 -15.24 7.66 -13.95
CA MET A 144 -15.16 8.47 -12.73
C MET A 144 -15.34 7.56 -11.52
N LEU A 145 -14.22 7.20 -10.88
CA LEU A 145 -14.20 6.40 -9.66
C LEU A 145 -14.26 7.31 -8.44
N THR A 146 -15.01 6.89 -7.42
CA THR A 146 -15.18 7.60 -6.14
C THR A 146 -14.05 7.28 -5.14
N GLY A 147 -13.01 6.58 -5.57
CA GLY A 147 -11.91 6.14 -4.72
C GLY A 147 -10.86 7.21 -4.40
N TRP A 148 -10.25 7.09 -3.22
CA TRP A 148 -9.12 7.93 -2.82
C TRP A 148 -7.81 7.29 -3.27
N TRP A 149 -7.07 7.98 -4.13
CA TRP A 149 -5.78 7.51 -4.64
C TRP A 149 -4.71 8.59 -4.43
N PRO A 150 -3.96 8.51 -3.34
CA PRO A 150 -2.85 9.41 -3.14
C PRO A 150 -1.68 8.96 -4.01
N ASP A 151 -1.62 9.42 -5.27
CA ASP A 151 -0.58 9.02 -6.24
C ASP A 151 0.82 9.02 -5.62
N CYS A 152 1.13 10.03 -4.81
CA CYS A 152 2.42 10.19 -4.12
C CYS A 152 2.76 9.03 -3.15
N TYR A 153 1.78 8.29 -2.67
CA TYR A 153 1.93 7.18 -1.71
C TYR A 153 1.60 5.80 -2.32
N THR A 154 1.26 5.76 -3.61
CA THR A 154 0.97 4.51 -4.34
C THR A 154 1.88 4.32 -5.56
N ILE A 155 2.92 5.14 -5.71
CA ILE A 155 3.93 5.01 -6.77
C ILE A 155 4.80 3.76 -6.63
N PHE A 156 4.84 3.14 -5.45
CA PHE A 156 5.48 1.85 -5.21
C PHE A 156 4.43 0.81 -4.79
N GLN A 157 4.62 -0.43 -5.23
CA GLN A 157 3.83 -1.59 -4.83
C GLN A 157 4.75 -2.69 -4.32
N ASN A 158 4.40 -3.31 -3.20
CA ASN A 158 5.15 -4.45 -2.68
C ASN A 158 4.96 -5.67 -3.58
N LEU A 159 6.08 -6.31 -3.95
CA LEU A 159 6.09 -7.59 -4.68
C LEU A 159 6.78 -8.66 -3.82
N LEU A 160 6.11 -9.79 -3.66
CA LEU A 160 6.63 -10.98 -3.01
C LEU A 160 7.01 -12.00 -4.09
N PRO A 161 8.24 -12.56 -4.10
CA PRO A 161 8.67 -13.53 -5.11
C PRO A 161 8.03 -14.92 -4.94
N THR A 162 7.05 -15.05 -4.04
CA THR A 162 6.36 -16.31 -3.72
C THR A 162 4.84 -16.14 -3.77
N PRO A 163 4.26 -15.75 -4.93
CA PRO A 163 2.81 -15.75 -5.12
C PRO A 163 2.25 -17.14 -4.88
N ILE A 164 1.06 -17.20 -4.28
CA ILE A 164 0.39 -18.46 -3.95
C ILE A 164 -0.68 -18.82 -4.98
N ILE A 165 -0.85 -20.11 -5.19
CA ILE A 165 -1.90 -20.71 -6.02
C ILE A 165 -2.64 -21.78 -5.22
N ASN A 166 -3.90 -22.02 -5.58
CA ASN A 166 -4.67 -23.13 -5.06
C ASN A 166 -4.64 -24.28 -6.07
N ILE A 167 -4.26 -25.48 -5.63
CA ILE A 167 -4.20 -26.68 -6.47
C ILE A 167 -4.91 -27.82 -5.77
N GLU A 168 -5.66 -28.61 -6.54
CA GLU A 168 -6.23 -29.87 -6.09
C GLU A 168 -5.36 -31.02 -6.61
N GLU A 169 -4.82 -31.82 -5.69
CA GLU A 169 -4.02 -32.99 -5.98
C GLU A 169 -4.67 -34.22 -5.34
N ASN A 170 -5.04 -35.22 -6.16
CA ASN A 170 -5.71 -36.44 -5.70
C ASN A 170 -6.98 -36.20 -4.85
N GLY A 171 -7.76 -35.17 -5.19
CA GLY A 171 -8.98 -34.79 -4.46
C GLY A 171 -8.74 -34.02 -3.17
N VAL A 172 -7.49 -33.63 -2.89
CA VAL A 172 -7.13 -32.79 -1.73
C VAL A 172 -6.65 -31.44 -2.23
N GLN A 173 -7.33 -30.38 -1.79
CA GLN A 173 -6.91 -29.01 -2.08
C GLN A 173 -5.74 -28.60 -1.19
N GLY A 174 -4.84 -27.81 -1.74
CA GLY A 174 -3.72 -27.23 -1.02
C GLY A 174 -3.26 -25.91 -1.63
N VAL A 175 -2.60 -25.13 -0.80
CA VAL A 175 -1.95 -23.88 -1.22
C VAL A 175 -0.49 -24.15 -1.53
N TYR A 176 -0.04 -23.68 -2.68
CA TYR A 176 1.33 -23.87 -3.16
C TYR A 176 1.90 -22.53 -3.59
N ILE A 177 3.22 -22.38 -3.54
CA ILE A 177 3.90 -21.30 -4.27
C ILE A 177 3.78 -21.60 -5.76
N ALA A 178 3.52 -20.58 -6.58
CA ALA A 178 3.32 -20.74 -8.02
C ALA A 178 4.46 -21.55 -8.68
N PHE A 179 4.10 -22.41 -9.64
CA PHE A 179 5.07 -23.33 -10.27
C PHE A 179 6.01 -22.64 -11.25
N ASP A 180 5.70 -21.41 -11.65
CA ASP A 180 6.39 -20.65 -12.67
C ASP A 180 7.02 -19.36 -12.12
N ILE A 181 7.20 -19.24 -10.80
CA ILE A 181 7.78 -18.03 -10.19
C ILE A 181 9.10 -17.63 -10.85
N VAL A 182 9.93 -18.60 -11.25
CA VAL A 182 11.22 -18.31 -11.88
C VAL A 182 11.01 -17.63 -13.23
N GLU A 183 10.09 -18.13 -14.05
CA GLU A 183 9.76 -17.52 -15.34
C GLU A 183 9.12 -16.15 -15.15
N LEU A 184 8.14 -16.04 -14.25
CA LEU A 184 7.40 -14.81 -13.97
C LEU A 184 8.32 -13.68 -13.51
N PHE A 185 9.11 -13.90 -12.45
CA PHE A 185 9.92 -12.83 -11.85
C PHE A 185 11.20 -12.54 -12.64
N THR A 186 11.65 -13.44 -13.53
CA THR A 186 12.73 -13.11 -14.47
C THR A 186 12.30 -12.03 -15.47
N GLN A 187 11.00 -11.89 -15.77
CA GLN A 187 10.49 -10.85 -16.67
C GLN A 187 10.61 -9.44 -16.09
N LEU A 188 10.78 -9.30 -14.77
CA LEU A 188 11.01 -8.01 -14.09
C LEU A 188 12.42 -7.45 -14.32
N GLY A 189 13.32 -8.25 -14.91
CA GLY A 189 14.69 -7.86 -15.20
C GLY A 189 15.66 -8.14 -14.04
N PRO A 190 16.97 -7.95 -14.30
CA PRO A 190 18.04 -8.36 -13.39
C PRO A 190 18.01 -7.58 -12.07
N GLU A 191 17.60 -6.32 -12.06
CA GLU A 191 17.57 -5.49 -10.84
C GLU A 191 16.72 -6.10 -9.72
N TYR A 192 15.61 -6.76 -10.08
CA TYR A 192 14.77 -7.48 -9.13
C TYR A 192 15.49 -8.71 -8.58
N SER A 193 16.03 -9.57 -9.45
CA SER A 193 16.70 -10.80 -9.02
C SER A 193 18.01 -10.54 -8.27
N ASP A 194 18.79 -9.55 -8.71
CA ASP A 194 20.08 -9.18 -8.15
C ASP A 194 19.95 -8.70 -6.71
N TYR A 195 18.82 -8.04 -6.37
CA TYR A 195 18.52 -7.70 -4.98
C TYR A 195 18.47 -8.95 -4.09
N PHE A 196 17.71 -9.97 -4.49
CA PHE A 196 17.61 -11.20 -3.70
C PHE A 196 18.93 -11.97 -3.63
N ASP A 197 19.71 -11.98 -4.71
CA ASP A 197 21.06 -12.54 -4.72
C ASP A 197 21.99 -11.77 -3.76
N SER A 198 21.88 -10.44 -3.70
CA SER A 198 22.70 -9.58 -2.83
C SER A 198 22.45 -9.82 -1.33
N ILE A 199 21.24 -10.22 -0.96
CA ILE A 199 20.88 -10.59 0.42
C ILE A 199 21.00 -12.09 0.68
N GLY A 200 21.46 -12.87 -0.30
CA GLY A 200 21.63 -14.32 -0.21
C GLY A 200 20.31 -15.09 -0.07
N PHE A 201 19.20 -14.55 -0.58
CA PHE A 201 17.90 -15.18 -0.52
C PHE A 201 17.56 -15.91 -1.83
N ASP A 202 17.72 -17.24 -1.82
CA ASP A 202 17.31 -18.09 -2.94
C ASP A 202 15.79 -18.30 -2.93
N TRP A 203 15.07 -17.40 -3.58
CA TRP A 203 13.62 -17.49 -3.77
C TRP A 203 13.22 -18.58 -4.78
N LYS A 204 14.12 -18.93 -5.71
CA LYS A 204 13.86 -19.88 -6.81
C LYS A 204 13.62 -21.29 -6.26
N ARG A 205 14.30 -21.67 -5.18
CA ARG A 205 14.10 -22.96 -4.50
C ARG A 205 12.68 -23.18 -3.96
N LEU A 206 11.90 -22.11 -3.79
CA LEU A 206 10.54 -22.16 -3.22
C LEU A 206 9.48 -22.49 -4.29
N GLN A 207 9.86 -22.57 -5.56
CA GLN A 207 8.95 -22.90 -6.66
C GLN A 207 8.19 -24.20 -6.38
N GLY A 208 6.86 -24.13 -6.44
CA GLY A 208 5.99 -25.28 -6.21
C GLY A 208 5.98 -25.81 -4.78
N ALA A 209 6.57 -25.10 -3.81
CA ALA A 209 6.54 -25.53 -2.43
C ALA A 209 5.10 -25.54 -1.89
N LYS A 210 4.74 -26.59 -1.15
CA LYS A 210 3.45 -26.71 -0.47
C LYS A 210 3.45 -25.85 0.79
N VAL A 211 2.54 -24.90 0.87
CA VAL A 211 2.38 -24.01 2.02
C VAL A 211 1.56 -24.70 3.09
N LEU A 212 2.07 -24.69 4.32
CA LEU A 212 1.43 -25.24 5.51
C LEU A 212 0.88 -24.14 6.42
N GLU A 213 1.60 -23.02 6.55
CA GLU A 213 1.17 -21.84 7.32
C GLU A 213 1.68 -20.55 6.66
N ILE A 214 0.91 -19.47 6.79
CA ILE A 214 1.31 -18.10 6.42
C ILE A 214 1.15 -17.23 7.67
N GLU A 215 2.22 -16.58 8.11
CA GLU A 215 2.26 -15.81 9.36
C GLU A 215 1.72 -16.59 10.58
N GLY A 216 2.03 -17.89 10.63
CA GLY A 216 1.59 -18.80 11.70
C GLY A 216 0.11 -19.18 11.66
N GLN A 217 -0.62 -18.85 10.59
CA GLN A 217 -2.03 -19.19 10.39
C GLN A 217 -2.19 -20.24 9.30
N ASP A 218 -3.31 -20.97 9.34
CA ASP A 218 -3.72 -21.84 8.22
C ASP A 218 -3.72 -21.03 6.90
N PRO A 219 -3.26 -21.60 5.77
CA PRO A 219 -3.11 -20.82 4.54
C PRO A 219 -4.43 -20.26 4.02
N TYR A 220 -5.53 -21.01 4.15
CA TYR A 220 -6.84 -20.51 3.73
C TYR A 220 -7.41 -19.48 4.71
N ALA A 221 -7.15 -19.64 6.02
CA ALA A 221 -7.51 -18.61 7.00
C ALA A 221 -6.76 -17.30 6.75
N TYR A 222 -5.47 -17.35 6.39
CA TYR A 222 -4.72 -16.15 6.04
C TYR A 222 -5.20 -15.53 4.72
N VAL A 223 -5.54 -16.37 3.73
CA VAL A 223 -6.16 -15.89 2.49
C VAL A 223 -7.48 -15.16 2.75
N ASP A 224 -8.37 -15.73 3.58
CA ASP A 224 -9.61 -15.10 4.01
C ASP A 224 -9.35 -13.77 4.75
N HIS A 225 -8.31 -13.72 5.58
CA HIS A 225 -7.88 -12.48 6.24
C HIS A 225 -7.47 -11.39 5.25
N VAL A 226 -6.65 -11.71 4.24
CA VAL A 226 -6.26 -10.78 3.18
C VAL A 226 -7.48 -10.35 2.37
N ALA A 227 -8.40 -11.27 2.06
CA ALA A 227 -9.63 -10.99 1.33
C ALA A 227 -10.57 -10.01 2.06
N LYS A 228 -10.49 -9.96 3.40
CA LYS A 228 -11.28 -9.06 4.26
C LYS A 228 -10.64 -7.70 4.49
N THR A 229 -9.31 -7.66 4.52
CA THR A 229 -8.58 -6.48 5.03
C THR A 229 -7.83 -5.72 3.96
N ILE A 230 -7.49 -6.36 2.84
CA ILE A 230 -6.63 -5.81 1.79
C ILE A 230 -7.32 -5.85 0.42
N SER A 231 -7.97 -6.96 0.07
CA SER A 231 -8.76 -7.05 -1.16
C SER A 231 -10.06 -6.29 -0.99
N GLY A 232 -10.38 -5.38 -1.90
CA GLY A 232 -11.53 -4.46 -1.77
C GLY A 232 -12.22 -4.15 -3.10
N ASN A 233 -11.97 -4.95 -4.13
CA ASN A 233 -12.43 -4.70 -5.50
C ASN A 233 -13.89 -5.12 -5.76
N TYR A 234 -14.46 -5.97 -4.90
CA TYR A 234 -15.72 -6.66 -5.16
C TYR A 234 -16.49 -6.86 -3.87
N LEU A 235 -17.81 -6.73 -3.92
CA LEU A 235 -18.68 -6.96 -2.77
C LEU A 235 -18.72 -8.41 -2.34
N ASP A 236 -18.63 -9.31 -3.32
CA ASP A 236 -18.60 -10.75 -3.08
C ASP A 236 -17.25 -11.16 -2.47
N HIS A 237 -17.31 -11.73 -1.27
CA HIS A 237 -16.14 -12.20 -0.55
C HIS A 237 -15.39 -13.31 -1.32
N GLY A 238 -16.09 -14.22 -2.01
CA GLY A 238 -15.47 -15.29 -2.77
C GLY A 238 -14.63 -14.76 -3.95
N ILE A 239 -15.09 -13.70 -4.63
CA ILE A 239 -14.31 -13.04 -5.67
C ILE A 239 -13.07 -12.34 -5.08
N ARG A 240 -13.18 -11.78 -3.87
CA ARG A 240 -12.02 -11.23 -3.15
C ARG A 240 -11.02 -12.32 -2.78
N VAL A 241 -11.47 -13.48 -2.26
CA VAL A 241 -10.63 -14.66 -2.00
C VAL A 241 -9.88 -15.09 -3.25
N ASN A 242 -10.56 -15.17 -4.41
CA ASN A 242 -9.91 -15.50 -5.68
C ASN A 242 -8.85 -14.48 -6.10
N SER A 243 -9.01 -13.21 -5.70
CA SER A 243 -8.05 -12.13 -5.98
C SER A 243 -6.78 -12.21 -5.15
N VAL A 244 -6.81 -12.91 -4.00
CA VAL A 244 -5.63 -13.13 -3.15
C VAL A 244 -4.61 -14.04 -3.83
N PHE A 245 -5.08 -15.06 -4.54
CA PHE A 245 -4.25 -15.99 -5.28
C PHE A 245 -3.72 -15.38 -6.59
N SER A 246 -2.57 -15.89 -7.03
CA SER A 246 -2.07 -15.66 -8.38
C SER A 246 -2.96 -16.35 -9.40
N SER A 247 -3.15 -15.69 -10.54
CA SER A 247 -3.99 -16.19 -11.62
C SER A 247 -3.48 -15.72 -12.97
N TYR A 248 -3.74 -16.51 -14.02
CA TYR A 248 -3.56 -16.09 -15.40
C TYR A 248 -4.82 -15.42 -15.91
N ARG A 249 -4.64 -14.41 -16.75
CA ARG A 249 -5.70 -13.74 -17.47
C ARG A 249 -5.28 -13.53 -18.92
N ILE A 250 -6.25 -13.48 -19.81
CA ILE A 250 -6.04 -13.07 -21.19
C ILE A 250 -6.29 -11.57 -21.24
N SER A 251 -5.28 -10.79 -21.60
CA SER A 251 -5.41 -9.35 -21.82
C SER A 251 -5.97 -9.05 -23.21
N SER A 252 -6.31 -7.77 -23.44
CA SER A 252 -6.69 -7.26 -24.76
C SER A 252 -5.65 -7.70 -25.81
N GLY A 253 -6.12 -8.26 -26.93
CA GLY A 253 -5.26 -8.80 -27.99
C GLY A 253 -4.87 -10.27 -27.86
N GLY A 254 -5.39 -11.00 -26.87
CA GLY A 254 -5.17 -12.45 -26.74
C GLY A 254 -3.82 -12.82 -26.09
N VAL A 255 -3.15 -11.85 -25.48
CA VAL A 255 -1.87 -12.06 -24.79
C VAL A 255 -2.14 -12.60 -23.39
N PHE A 256 -1.46 -13.68 -23.01
CA PHE A 256 -1.51 -14.16 -21.63
C PHE A 256 -0.74 -13.19 -20.72
N SER A 257 -1.35 -12.82 -19.60
CA SER A 257 -0.68 -12.10 -18.52
C SER A 257 -0.98 -12.81 -17.19
N GLN A 258 -0.07 -12.67 -16.23
CA GLN A 258 -0.22 -13.26 -14.92
C GLN A 258 -0.35 -12.15 -13.87
N ARG A 259 -1.30 -12.32 -12.96
CA ARG A 259 -1.45 -11.52 -11.76
C ARG A 259 -0.75 -12.24 -10.62
N VAL A 260 0.07 -11.54 -9.83
CA VAL A 260 0.74 -12.11 -8.65
C VAL A 260 -0.23 -12.41 -7.49
N GLY A 261 -1.41 -11.77 -7.47
CA GLY A 261 -2.42 -11.88 -6.42
C GLY A 261 -2.25 -10.83 -5.32
N ASP A 262 -3.31 -10.55 -4.55
CA ASP A 262 -3.29 -9.48 -3.54
C ASP A 262 -2.37 -9.79 -2.35
N LEU A 263 -2.08 -11.07 -2.07
CA LEU A 263 -1.12 -11.45 -1.03
C LEU A 263 0.32 -11.09 -1.41
N ALA A 264 0.69 -11.37 -2.67
CA ALA A 264 2.04 -11.17 -3.16
C ALA A 264 2.25 -9.81 -3.86
N GLY A 265 1.18 -9.05 -4.05
CA GLY A 265 1.19 -7.73 -4.66
C GLY A 265 0.42 -6.66 -3.88
N PRO A 266 0.55 -6.52 -2.55
CA PRO A 266 -0.19 -5.50 -1.82
C PRO A 266 0.28 -4.08 -2.21
N TRP A 267 -0.66 -3.13 -2.24
CA TRP A 267 -0.35 -1.71 -2.48
C TRP A 267 0.38 -1.06 -1.30
N SER A 268 0.23 -1.64 -0.10
CA SER A 268 0.92 -1.15 1.09
C SER A 268 2.40 -1.58 1.06
N VAL A 269 3.27 -0.67 1.48
CA VAL A 269 4.72 -0.87 1.66
C VAL A 269 5.10 -0.99 3.14
N ASP A 270 4.14 -1.32 4.00
CA ASP A 270 4.28 -1.43 5.45
C ASP A 270 4.91 -2.75 5.91
N GLN A 271 5.13 -3.69 5.00
CA GLN A 271 5.67 -5.01 5.29
C GLN A 271 6.96 -5.27 4.50
N ASP A 272 8.07 -5.52 5.21
CA ASP A 272 9.36 -5.89 4.58
C ASP A 272 9.45 -7.37 4.21
N SER A 273 8.64 -8.23 4.83
CA SER A 273 8.73 -9.68 4.65
C SER A 273 7.50 -10.43 5.13
N MET A 274 7.27 -11.61 4.58
CA MET A 274 6.24 -12.55 5.01
C MET A 274 6.84 -13.91 5.41
N THR A 275 6.33 -14.50 6.50
CA THR A 275 6.78 -15.81 6.99
C THR A 275 5.89 -16.92 6.45
N PHE A 276 6.50 -17.91 5.81
CA PHE A 276 5.85 -19.14 5.38
C PHE A 276 6.41 -20.33 6.15
N LYS A 277 5.55 -21.27 6.49
CA LYS A 277 5.94 -22.65 6.79
C LYS A 277 5.56 -23.51 5.60
N LEU A 278 6.52 -24.21 4.99
CA LEU A 278 6.31 -24.90 3.72
C LEU A 278 7.15 -26.17 3.58
N ILE A 279 6.82 -26.97 2.57
CA ILE A 279 7.58 -28.14 2.14
C ILE A 279 7.96 -27.93 0.67
N THR A 280 9.25 -27.85 0.37
CA THR A 280 9.74 -27.73 -1.02
C THR A 280 9.51 -29.01 -1.83
N ILE A 281 9.44 -28.91 -3.16
CA ILE A 281 9.08 -30.01 -4.08
C ILE A 281 9.88 -31.32 -3.93
N ASN A 282 11.11 -31.26 -3.41
CA ASN A 282 11.99 -32.42 -3.20
C ASN A 282 12.25 -32.74 -1.72
N SER A 283 11.40 -32.25 -0.82
CA SER A 283 11.53 -32.46 0.62
C SER A 283 10.25 -33.08 1.19
N THR A 284 10.40 -33.76 2.32
CA THR A 284 9.27 -34.18 3.19
C THR A 284 9.27 -33.43 4.52
N THR A 285 10.31 -32.61 4.75
CA THR A 285 10.49 -31.86 5.99
C THR A 285 9.96 -30.45 5.80
N ALA A 286 9.10 -30.02 6.71
CA ALA A 286 8.65 -28.64 6.76
C ALA A 286 9.78 -27.72 7.23
N GLU A 287 9.91 -26.57 6.58
CA GLU A 287 10.79 -25.49 7.00
C GLU A 287 9.99 -24.19 7.14
N THR A 288 10.50 -23.29 7.97
CA THR A 288 9.97 -21.94 8.12
C THR A 288 10.92 -20.96 7.42
N VAL A 289 10.40 -20.20 6.47
CA VAL A 289 11.15 -19.28 5.63
C VAL A 289 10.53 -17.90 5.73
N LYS A 290 11.37 -16.90 5.98
CA LYS A 290 10.99 -15.49 5.95
C LYS A 290 11.33 -14.93 4.57
N VAL A 291 10.31 -14.71 3.75
CA VAL A 291 10.43 -14.24 2.37
C VAL A 291 10.39 -12.71 2.36
N PRO A 292 11.42 -12.02 1.87
CA PRO A 292 11.40 -10.56 1.78
C PRO A 292 10.47 -10.07 0.67
N PHE A 293 9.75 -8.98 0.93
CA PHE A 293 9.13 -8.17 -0.11
C PHE A 293 10.18 -7.27 -0.77
N LEU A 294 9.92 -6.89 -2.01
CA LEU A 294 10.66 -5.84 -2.70
C LEU A 294 9.63 -4.89 -3.35
N ALA A 295 9.71 -3.61 -3.03
CA ALA A 295 8.78 -2.63 -3.56
C ALA A 295 9.20 -2.25 -4.99
N SER A 296 8.28 -2.39 -5.94
CA SER A 296 8.44 -2.03 -7.35
C SER A 296 7.89 -0.64 -7.60
N TYR A 297 8.67 0.20 -8.25
CA TYR A 297 8.23 1.48 -8.78
C TYR A 297 7.26 1.27 -9.93
N LEU A 298 6.10 1.93 -9.86
CA LEU A 298 5.00 1.86 -10.83
C LEU A 298 4.78 3.16 -11.60
N GLY A 299 5.48 4.23 -11.21
CA GLY A 299 5.36 5.52 -11.89
C GLY A 299 6.06 5.52 -13.25
N ALA A 300 5.79 6.55 -14.04
CA ALA A 300 6.60 6.83 -15.20
C ALA A 300 8.05 7.15 -14.75
N PRO A 301 9.08 6.74 -15.50
CA PRO A 301 10.43 7.25 -15.27
C PRO A 301 10.39 8.78 -15.29
N PHE A 302 10.76 9.43 -14.18
CA PHE A 302 10.95 10.87 -14.12
C PHE A 302 12.39 11.16 -13.74
N THR A 303 12.93 12.25 -14.28
CA THR A 303 14.18 12.84 -13.81
C THR A 303 13.78 14.09 -13.05
N ASP A 304 14.14 14.17 -11.78
CA ASP A 304 13.99 15.41 -11.02
C ASP A 304 14.74 16.52 -11.79
N LYS A 305 14.00 17.50 -12.29
CA LYS A 305 14.56 18.73 -12.82
C LYS A 305 14.15 19.80 -11.84
N ASP A 306 15.16 20.38 -11.17
CA ASP A 306 15.08 21.50 -10.23
C ASP A 306 13.70 22.21 -10.24
N SER A 307 12.92 21.95 -9.20
CA SER A 307 11.62 22.59 -8.93
C SER A 307 11.80 24.04 -8.49
#